data_AF-A0A660SIL8-F1
#
_entry.id   AF-A0A660SIL8-F1
#
_cell.length_a   1.000
_cell.length_b   1.000
_cell.length_c   1.000
_cell.angle_alpha   90.00
_cell.angle_beta   90.00
_cell.angle_gamma   90.00
#
_symmetry.space_group_name_H-M   'P 1'
#
loop_
_entity.id
_entity.type
_entity.pdbx_description
1 polymer ?
#
loop_
_entity_poly.entity_id
_entity_poly.type
_entity_poly.pdbx_seq_one_letter_code
_entity_poly.pdbx_strand_id
1 'polypeptide(L)'
;MDLRWFILIPLLLSCRPSLRKIIIDNDFALVRPGDYPGFTIPYRETERTKLIAKEIDQELLNLIVQRVYPCVGRLRYDYMSTRLDPESGNEVIRYFGRLRDDPLIAGYQIQFIFNGPGRLVLICVAPVPLE
;
A
#
# COMPACT_ATOMS: atom_id res chain seq x y z
N MET A 1 -14.03 30.83 -37.64
CA MET A 1 -14.15 30.10 -36.35
C MET A 1 -13.13 28.99 -36.36
N ASP A 2 -11.99 29.21 -35.70
CA ASP A 2 -10.81 28.34 -35.75
C ASP A 2 -10.98 27.11 -34.86
N LEU A 3 -11.15 25.97 -35.52
CA LEU A 3 -11.30 24.64 -34.95
C LEU A 3 -9.94 24.01 -34.58
N ARG A 4 -9.06 24.75 -33.89
CA ARG A 4 -7.67 24.30 -33.61
C ARG A 4 -7.30 24.12 -32.14
N TRP A 5 -8.23 24.35 -31.20
CA TRP A 5 -7.92 24.34 -29.77
C TRP A 5 -8.33 23.08 -28.99
N PHE A 6 -8.94 22.07 -29.62
CA PHE A 6 -9.52 20.93 -28.91
C PHE A 6 -8.59 19.73 -28.63
N ILE A 7 -7.32 19.76 -29.06
CA ILE A 7 -6.42 18.58 -28.96
C ILE A 7 -5.34 18.73 -27.86
N LEU A 8 -5.29 19.84 -27.12
CA LEU A 8 -4.26 20.07 -26.09
C LEU A 8 -4.67 19.75 -24.65
N ILE A 9 -5.93 19.38 -24.40
CA ILE A 9 -6.44 19.12 -23.04
C ILE A 9 -6.24 17.67 -22.53
N PRO A 10 -6.11 16.59 -23.33
CA PRO A 10 -5.93 15.26 -22.73
C PRO A 10 -4.53 15.03 -22.13
N LEU A 11 -3.53 15.86 -22.47
CA LEU A 11 -2.14 15.63 -22.04
C LEU A 11 -1.82 16.10 -20.62
N LEU A 12 -2.63 16.98 -20.02
CA LEU A 12 -2.36 17.53 -18.68
C LEU A 12 -2.96 16.70 -17.54
N LEU A 13 -3.73 15.65 -17.84
CA LEU A 13 -4.45 14.84 -16.84
C LEU A 13 -3.72 13.55 -16.39
N SER A 14 -2.52 13.26 -16.92
CA SER A 14 -1.87 11.95 -16.70
C SER A 14 -0.70 11.94 -15.70
N CYS A 15 -0.32 13.06 -15.08
CA CYS A 15 0.85 13.09 -14.20
C CYS A 15 0.50 12.88 -12.71
N ARG A 16 -0.25 11.83 -12.37
CA ARG A 16 -0.28 11.39 -10.97
C ARG A 16 1.08 10.74 -10.65
N PRO A 17 1.79 11.17 -9.59
CA PRO A 17 3.02 10.51 -9.18
C PRO A 17 2.69 9.07 -8.77
N SER A 18 3.53 8.10 -9.19
CA SER A 18 3.36 6.70 -8.82
C SER A 18 3.43 6.53 -7.30
N LEU A 19 2.80 5.47 -6.78
CA LEU A 19 2.84 5.19 -5.33
C LEU A 19 4.27 5.09 -4.80
N ARG A 20 5.16 4.43 -5.55
CA ARG A 20 6.59 4.36 -5.22
C ARG A 20 7.20 5.75 -5.05
N LYS A 21 6.93 6.66 -5.98
CA LYS A 21 7.44 8.03 -5.91
C LYS A 21 6.88 8.77 -4.70
N ILE A 22 5.58 8.64 -4.41
CA ILE A 22 4.96 9.25 -3.22
C ILE A 22 5.66 8.78 -1.94
N ILE A 23 5.94 7.48 -1.83
CA ILE A 23 6.53 6.90 -0.61
C ILE A 23 8.00 7.31 -0.45
N ILE A 24 8.78 7.25 -1.53
CA ILE A 24 10.22 7.57 -1.52
C ILE A 24 10.44 9.08 -1.36
N ASP A 25 9.75 9.92 -2.14
CA ASP A 25 9.97 11.37 -2.12
C ASP A 25 9.53 12.01 -0.80
N ASN A 26 8.62 11.38 -0.05
CA ASN A 26 8.22 11.81 1.30
C ASN A 26 9.06 11.14 2.41
N ASP A 27 10.21 10.54 2.09
CA ASP A 27 11.11 9.84 3.04
C ASP A 27 10.35 8.90 4.00
N PHE A 28 9.41 8.12 3.45
CA PHE A 28 8.60 7.18 4.22
C PHE A 28 7.81 7.82 5.39
N ALA A 29 7.52 9.12 5.35
CA ALA A 29 6.83 9.83 6.43
C ALA A 29 5.44 9.25 6.74
N LEU A 30 4.82 8.55 5.78
CA LEU A 30 3.53 7.87 5.89
C LEU A 30 3.64 6.45 6.47
N VAL A 31 4.85 5.93 6.73
CA VAL A 31 5.05 4.57 7.24
C VAL A 31 5.12 4.59 8.75
N ARG A 32 4.38 3.68 9.40
CA ARG A 32 4.33 3.53 10.86
C ARG A 32 4.40 2.05 11.27
N PRO A 33 5.06 1.73 12.41
CA PRO A 33 4.97 0.41 13.01
C PRO A 33 3.59 0.17 13.60
N GLY A 34 3.18 -1.10 13.63
CA GLY A 34 1.91 -1.55 14.20
C GLY A 34 0.85 -1.82 13.15
N ASP A 35 -0.34 -2.15 13.64
CA ASP A 35 -1.51 -2.47 12.83
C ASP A 35 -2.33 -1.21 12.48
N TYR A 36 -3.15 -1.31 11.45
CA TYR A 36 -4.21 -0.34 11.25
C TYR A 36 -5.18 -0.38 12.45
N PRO A 37 -5.40 0.73 13.17
CA PRO A 37 -6.18 0.71 14.41
C PRO A 37 -7.69 0.63 14.18
N GLY A 38 -8.16 0.87 12.96
CA GLY A 38 -9.58 0.87 12.64
C GLY A 38 -10.15 -0.52 12.44
N PHE A 39 -11.45 -0.66 12.67
CA PHE A 39 -12.19 -1.87 12.39
C PHE A 39 -12.39 -2.01 10.87
N THR A 40 -12.15 -3.20 10.32
CA THR A 40 -12.28 -3.43 8.87
C THR A 40 -13.10 -4.67 8.56
N ILE A 41 -13.91 -4.59 7.52
CA ILE A 41 -14.70 -5.70 6.98
C ILE A 41 -14.15 -6.15 5.62
N PRO A 42 -14.33 -7.43 5.23
CA PRO A 42 -14.00 -7.87 3.88
C PRO A 42 -14.66 -6.98 2.82
N TYR A 43 -13.89 -6.57 1.82
CA TYR A 43 -14.36 -5.70 0.75
C TYR A 43 -14.02 -6.31 -0.60
N ARG A 44 -14.97 -6.25 -1.53
CA ARG A 44 -14.74 -6.78 -2.88
C ARG A 44 -13.76 -5.86 -3.59
N GLU A 45 -12.69 -6.45 -4.13
CA GLU A 45 -11.74 -5.71 -4.96
C GLU A 45 -12.43 -4.98 -6.10
N THR A 46 -12.07 -3.70 -6.25
CA THR A 46 -12.47 -2.89 -7.40
C THR A 46 -11.36 -2.93 -8.45
N GLU A 47 -11.67 -2.58 -9.70
CA GLU A 47 -10.65 -2.42 -10.75
C GLU A 47 -9.55 -1.44 -10.32
N ARG A 48 -9.91 -0.41 -9.54
CA ARG A 48 -8.95 0.52 -8.96
C ARG A 48 -8.01 -0.16 -7.98
N THR A 49 -8.52 -0.97 -7.06
CA THR A 49 -7.70 -1.71 -6.09
C THR A 49 -6.69 -2.60 -6.81
N LYS A 50 -7.10 -3.24 -7.92
CA LYS A 50 -6.21 -4.04 -8.76
C LYS A 50 -5.12 -3.21 -9.43
N LEU A 51 -5.43 -1.99 -9.89
CA LEU A 51 -4.45 -1.08 -10.46
C LEU A 51 -3.42 -0.63 -9.42
N ILE A 52 -3.89 -0.27 -8.22
CA ILE A 52 -3.01 0.07 -7.08
C ILE A 52 -2.10 -1.11 -6.74
N ALA A 53 -2.65 -2.32 -6.66
CA ALA A 53 -1.87 -3.51 -6.35
C ALA A 53 -0.78 -3.81 -7.40
N LYS A 54 -0.97 -3.40 -8.66
CA LYS A 54 0.04 -3.51 -9.73
C LYS A 54 1.18 -2.49 -9.61
N GLU A 55 0.96 -1.35 -8.95
CA GLU A 55 2.00 -0.36 -8.68
C GLU A 55 2.90 -0.74 -7.49
N ILE A 56 2.46 -1.70 -6.67
CA ILE A 56 3.16 -2.14 -5.47
C ILE A 56 4.01 -3.36 -5.82
N ASP A 57 5.31 -3.14 -6.02
CA ASP A 57 6.26 -4.20 -6.32
C ASP A 57 6.97 -4.75 -5.07
N GLN A 58 7.67 -5.88 -5.23
CA GLN A 58 8.39 -6.55 -4.14
C GLN A 58 9.52 -5.70 -3.56
N GLU A 59 10.20 -4.91 -4.38
CA GLU A 59 11.30 -4.06 -3.93
C GLU A 59 10.77 -2.99 -2.98
N LEU A 60 9.67 -2.33 -3.35
CA LEU A 60 9.00 -1.34 -2.51
C LEU A 60 8.51 -1.93 -1.19
N LEU A 61 7.89 -3.12 -1.22
CA LEU A 61 7.41 -3.79 0.00
C LEU A 61 8.56 -4.09 0.97
N ASN A 62 9.68 -4.60 0.45
CA ASN A 62 10.87 -4.85 1.26
C ASN A 62 11.48 -3.56 1.83
N LEU A 63 11.56 -2.48 1.04
CA LEU A 63 12.05 -1.18 1.51
C LEU A 63 11.19 -0.62 2.66
N ILE A 64 9.86 -0.73 2.54
CA ILE A 64 8.93 -0.30 3.58
C ILE A 64 9.18 -1.05 4.89
N VAL A 65 9.34 -2.38 4.85
CA VAL A 65 9.59 -3.16 6.07
C VAL A 65 10.96 -2.88 6.64
N GLN A 66 12.01 -2.82 5.83
CA GLN A 66 13.37 -2.51 6.29
C GLN A 66 13.47 -1.12 6.93
N ARG A 67 12.62 -0.17 6.52
CA ARG A 67 12.56 1.16 7.14
C ARG A 67 12.04 1.12 8.58
N VAL A 68 11.17 0.18 8.89
CA VAL A 68 10.55 0.01 10.22
C VAL A 68 11.32 -1.03 11.07
N TYR A 69 11.76 -2.11 10.44
CA TYR A 69 12.46 -3.25 11.03
C TYR A 69 13.74 -3.54 10.22
N PRO A 70 14.86 -2.83 10.47
CA PRO A 70 16.06 -2.88 9.64
C PRO A 70 16.78 -4.23 9.58
N CYS A 71 16.54 -5.10 10.56
CA CYS A 71 17.13 -6.43 10.62
C CYS A 71 16.42 -7.46 9.72
N VAL A 72 15.30 -7.09 9.10
CA VAL A 72 14.53 -8.00 8.26
C VAL A 72 15.20 -8.15 6.89
N GLY A 73 15.55 -9.39 6.55
CA GLY A 73 16.04 -9.75 5.23
C GLY A 73 14.99 -9.54 4.13
N ARG A 74 15.34 -9.88 2.89
CA ARG A 74 14.37 -9.80 1.80
C ARG A 74 13.33 -10.90 1.92
N LEU A 75 12.06 -10.52 1.96
CA LEU A 75 10.91 -11.42 1.96
C LEU A 75 10.15 -11.33 0.63
N ARG A 76 9.47 -12.41 0.29
CA ARG A 76 8.45 -12.40 -0.74
C ARG A 76 7.11 -12.09 -0.09
N TYR A 77 6.46 -11.04 -0.54
CA TYR A 77 5.17 -10.58 -0.06
C TYR A 77 4.08 -10.99 -1.02
N ASP A 78 3.07 -11.68 -0.53
CA ASP A 78 1.89 -12.03 -1.30
C ASP A 78 0.72 -11.13 -0.89
N TYR A 79 -0.09 -10.75 -1.87
CA TYR A 79 -1.34 -10.05 -1.60
C TYR A 79 -2.27 -10.96 -0.78
N MET A 80 -2.84 -10.41 0.28
CA MET A 80 -3.71 -11.14 1.21
C MET A 80 -5.17 -10.79 0.97
N SER A 81 -5.52 -9.51 1.11
CA SER A 81 -6.91 -9.07 1.04
C SER A 81 -7.04 -7.56 0.90
N THR A 82 -8.20 -7.14 0.43
CA THR A 82 -8.68 -5.76 0.53
C THR A 82 -9.83 -5.72 1.52
N ARG A 83 -9.79 -4.73 2.40
CA ARG A 83 -10.80 -4.51 3.44
C ARG A 83 -11.27 -3.06 3.41
N LEU A 84 -12.47 -2.82 3.93
CA LEU A 84 -13.03 -1.49 4.07
C LEU A 84 -13.25 -1.21 5.55
N ASP A 85 -12.85 -0.04 6.00
CA ASP A 85 -13.27 0.50 7.28
C ASP A 85 -14.57 1.29 7.07
N PRO A 86 -15.71 0.82 7.61
CA PRO A 86 -17.01 1.46 7.38
C PRO A 86 -17.15 2.80 8.13
N GLU A 87 -16.38 3.04 9.19
CA GLU A 87 -16.45 4.27 9.97
C GLU A 87 -15.72 5.41 9.28
N SER A 88 -14.52 5.13 8.77
CA SER A 88 -13.69 6.13 8.10
C SER A 88 -13.85 6.16 6.57
N GLY A 89 -14.44 5.11 5.99
CA GLY A 89 -14.48 4.90 4.54
C GLY A 89 -13.12 4.55 3.93
N ASN A 90 -12.15 4.15 4.75
CA ASN A 90 -10.80 3.82 4.30
C ASN A 90 -10.75 2.43 3.66
N GLU A 91 -10.10 2.33 2.50
CA GLU A 91 -9.74 1.06 1.87
C GLU A 91 -8.36 0.62 2.38
N VAL A 92 -8.27 -0.63 2.86
CA VAL A 92 -7.04 -1.21 3.41
C VAL A 92 -6.61 -2.39 2.55
N ILE A 93 -5.46 -2.27 1.88
CA ILE A 93 -4.85 -3.32 1.07
C ILE A 93 -3.76 -3.99 1.89
N ARG A 94 -3.85 -5.31 2.07
CA ARG A 94 -2.94 -6.09 2.92
C ARG A 94 -2.03 -6.98 2.10
N TYR A 95 -0.75 -6.98 2.48
CA TYR A 95 0.28 -7.91 1.99
C TYR A 95 0.90 -8.63 3.18
N PHE A 96 1.36 -9.86 2.97
CA PHE A 96 2.06 -10.63 3.99
C PHE A 96 3.31 -11.29 3.43
N GLY A 97 4.44 -11.09 4.10
CA GLY A 97 5.71 -11.73 3.80
C GLY A 97 6.08 -12.71 4.91
N ARG A 98 6.17 -13.99 4.57
CA ARG A 98 6.43 -15.07 5.53
C ARG A 98 7.92 -15.21 5.85
N LEU A 99 8.24 -15.36 7.13
CA LEU A 99 9.54 -15.86 7.60
C LEU A 99 9.48 -17.38 7.74
N ARG A 100 10.51 -18.09 7.29
CA ARG A 100 10.54 -19.57 7.37
C ARG A 100 11.19 -20.10 8.63
N ASP A 101 12.19 -19.39 9.15
CA ASP A 101 13.11 -19.90 10.16
C ASP A 101 13.14 -19.06 11.44
N ASP A 102 12.14 -18.21 11.66
CA ASP A 102 12.02 -17.41 12.88
C ASP A 102 11.18 -18.17 13.93
N PRO A 103 11.66 -18.31 15.18
CA PRO A 103 10.96 -19.10 16.21
C PRO A 103 9.78 -18.38 16.86
N LEU A 104 9.59 -17.08 16.64
CA LEU A 104 8.57 -16.26 17.32
C LEU A 104 7.61 -15.57 16.35
N ILE A 105 8.07 -15.24 15.14
CA ILE A 105 7.35 -14.40 14.19
C ILE A 105 7.08 -15.19 12.90
N ALA A 106 5.81 -15.29 12.51
CA ALA A 106 5.40 -15.94 11.26
C ALA A 106 5.78 -15.11 10.02
N GLY A 107 5.88 -13.79 10.18
CA GLY A 107 6.24 -12.88 9.11
C GLY A 107 5.89 -11.43 9.40
N TYR A 108 5.88 -10.61 8.37
CA TYR A 108 5.50 -9.20 8.45
C TYR A 108 4.32 -8.92 7.54
N GLN A 109 3.32 -8.24 8.08
CA GLN A 109 2.22 -7.70 7.28
C GLN A 109 2.44 -6.22 6.97
N ILE A 110 2.01 -5.82 5.78
CA ILE A 110 2.01 -4.42 5.34
C ILE A 110 0.58 -4.08 4.96
N GLN A 111 0.10 -2.94 5.46
CA GLN A 111 -1.26 -2.46 5.23
C GLN A 111 -1.16 -1.08 4.60
N PHE A 112 -1.65 -0.93 3.37
CA PHE A 112 -1.77 0.36 2.69
C PHE A 112 -3.17 0.90 2.90
N ILE A 113 -3.27 2.09 3.48
CA ILE A 113 -4.54 2.73 3.83
C ILE A 113 -4.80 3.87 2.85
N PHE A 114 -5.90 3.76 2.11
CA PHE A 114 -6.35 4.74 1.15
C PHE A 114 -7.66 5.37 1.60
N ASN A 115 -7.79 6.68 1.41
CA ASN A 115 -9.08 7.36 1.55
C ASN A 115 -9.61 7.85 0.20
N GLY A 116 -10.93 7.92 0.08
CA GLY A 116 -11.64 8.52 -1.05
C GLY A 116 -11.08 8.10 -2.42
N PRO A 117 -10.77 9.03 -3.35
CA PRO A 117 -10.43 8.75 -4.76
C PRO A 117 -9.00 8.18 -4.99
N GLY A 118 -8.44 7.44 -4.03
CA GLY A 118 -7.17 6.72 -4.18
C GLY A 118 -5.99 7.42 -3.56
N ARG A 119 -6.24 8.29 -2.58
CA ARG A 119 -5.18 8.98 -1.87
C ARG A 119 -4.63 8.05 -0.79
N LEU A 120 -3.35 7.73 -0.88
CA LEU A 120 -2.62 7.05 0.18
C LEU A 120 -2.54 7.96 1.40
N VAL A 121 -2.95 7.44 2.56
CA VAL A 121 -3.00 8.19 3.83
C VAL A 121 -1.95 7.70 4.81
N LEU A 122 -1.77 6.39 4.88
CA LEU A 122 -0.94 5.74 5.89
C LEU A 122 -0.48 4.38 5.38
N ILE A 123 0.68 3.93 5.80
CA ILE A 123 1.16 2.56 5.63
C ILE A 123 1.52 2.02 7.01
N CYS A 124 0.87 0.94 7.42
CA CYS A 124 1.15 0.26 8.68
C CYS A 124 1.96 -1.01 8.42
N VAL A 125 2.96 -1.28 9.26
CA VAL A 125 3.79 -2.49 9.18
C VAL A 125 3.82 -3.16 10.56
N ALA A 126 3.39 -4.41 10.63
CA ALA A 126 3.35 -5.16 11.89
C ALA A 126 4.00 -6.54 11.74
N PRO A 127 4.77 -7.01 12.74
CA PRO A 127 5.12 -8.42 12.86
C PRO A 127 3.86 -9.22 13.16
N VAL A 128 3.76 -10.41 12.59
CA VAL A 128 2.69 -11.37 12.88
C VAL A 128 3.32 -12.50 13.69
N PRO A 129 2.89 -12.74 14.94
CA PRO A 129 3.43 -13.83 15.77
C PRO A 129 3.08 -15.20 15.16
N LEU A 130 3.88 -16.22 15.48
CA LEU A 130 3.47 -17.61 15.29
C LEU A 130 2.36 -17.93 16.29
N GLU A 131 1.25 -18.49 15.79
CA GLU A 131 0.12 -18.99 16.60
C GLU A 131 0.48 -20.27 17.38
#